data_AF-A0A1L3JHN8-F1
#
_entry.id   AF-A0A1L3JHN8-F1
#
_cell.length_a   1.000
_cell.length_b   1.000
_cell.length_c   1.000
_cell.angle_alpha   90.00
_cell.angle_beta   90.00
_cell.angle_gamma   90.00
#
_symmetry.space_group_name_H-M   'P 1'
#
loop_
_entity.id
_entity.type
_entity.pdbx_description
1 polymer ?
#
loop_
_entity_poly.entity_id
_entity_poly.type
_entity_poly.pdbx_seq_one_letter_code
_entity_poly.pdbx_strand_id
1 'polypeptide(L)'
;MEKIKEKAIELLLDIISKEDFEVILYEKVKTENLITNRFLFDLVNINYRENKYKIQLGKILEDTLEEEIFIMYKVNFYSKKIKDENNIKEIYKHFNNVFELFEYDKEYSLMWDYYQINERIGLIEIKYEIEKNVIIDLKKLCDRVCFEFNKISRIEDKVKLLVEGLSESKDVSFLNNQIQTNEIKLKKWYQFWKY
;
A
#
# COMPACT_ATOMS: atom_id res chain seq x y z
N MET A 1 19.04 -4.65 9.17
CA MET A 1 17.91 -5.58 9.37
C MET A 1 16.65 -5.15 8.67
N GLU A 2 16.21 -3.91 8.85
CA GLU A 2 15.00 -3.39 8.21
C GLU A 2 14.92 -3.67 6.71
N LYS A 3 15.94 -3.25 5.95
CA LYS A 3 16.02 -3.50 4.50
C LYS A 3 15.79 -4.97 4.09
N ILE A 4 16.25 -5.95 4.88
CA ILE A 4 16.04 -7.37 4.56
C ILE A 4 14.60 -7.78 4.83
N LYS A 5 13.99 -7.31 5.92
CA LYS A 5 12.56 -7.50 6.17
C LYS A 5 11.73 -6.93 5.03
N GLU A 6 12.03 -5.71 4.59
CA GLU A 6 11.33 -5.07 3.45
C GLU A 6 11.44 -5.93 2.19
N LYS A 7 12.64 -6.43 1.88
CA LYS A 7 12.87 -7.26 0.70
C LYS A 7 12.22 -8.64 0.81
N ALA A 8 12.13 -9.20 2.02
CA ALA A 8 11.41 -10.44 2.26
C ALA A 8 9.90 -10.27 2.03
N ILE A 9 9.31 -9.15 2.46
CA ILE A 9 7.92 -8.79 2.16
C ILE A 9 7.74 -8.63 0.64
N GLU A 10 8.63 -7.88 -0.02
CA GLU A 10 8.59 -7.71 -1.48
C GLU A 10 8.65 -9.06 -2.23
N LEU A 11 9.47 -10.01 -1.77
CA LEU A 11 9.53 -11.35 -2.35
C LEU A 11 8.24 -12.14 -2.12
N LEU A 12 7.66 -12.06 -0.92
CA LEU A 12 6.39 -12.74 -0.61
C LEU A 12 5.25 -12.24 -1.51
N LEU A 13 5.27 -10.94 -1.81
CA LEU A 13 4.29 -10.24 -2.65
C LEU A 13 4.58 -10.32 -4.16
N ASP A 14 5.57 -11.12 -4.60
CA ASP A 14 5.99 -11.23 -6.00
C ASP A 14 6.43 -9.90 -6.64
N ILE A 15 6.91 -8.96 -5.82
CA ILE A 15 7.40 -7.65 -6.29
C ILE A 15 8.82 -7.78 -6.84
N ILE A 16 9.64 -8.63 -6.22
CA ILE A 16 11.01 -8.95 -6.67
C ILE A 16 11.15 -10.44 -6.96
N SER A 17 12.11 -10.79 -7.81
CA SER A 17 12.42 -12.18 -8.09
C SER A 17 13.12 -12.87 -6.91
N LYS A 18 13.14 -14.20 -6.92
CA LYS A 18 13.87 -14.99 -5.92
C LYS A 18 15.36 -14.71 -6.02
N GLU A 19 15.86 -14.61 -7.24
CA GLU A 19 17.26 -14.37 -7.57
C GLU A 19 17.72 -13.00 -7.02
N ASP A 20 16.91 -11.96 -7.21
CA ASP A 20 17.20 -10.62 -6.66
C ASP A 20 17.25 -10.64 -5.13
N PHE A 21 16.31 -11.36 -4.50
CA PHE A 21 16.29 -11.48 -3.05
C PHE A 21 17.49 -12.26 -2.52
N GLU A 22 17.84 -13.40 -3.14
CA GLU A 22 18.98 -14.23 -2.75
C GLU A 22 20.29 -13.43 -2.80
N VAL A 23 20.51 -12.62 -3.86
CA VAL A 23 21.69 -11.75 -3.97
C VAL A 23 21.77 -10.78 -2.78
N ILE A 24 20.67 -10.09 -2.47
CA ILE A 24 20.61 -9.15 -1.35
C ILE A 24 20.85 -9.87 -0.01
N LEU A 25 20.30 -11.07 0.15
CA LEU A 25 20.46 -11.89 1.35
C LEU A 25 21.94 -12.27 1.54
N TYR A 26 22.60 -12.79 0.49
CA TYR A 26 24.01 -13.16 0.55
C TYR A 26 24.92 -11.97 0.85
N GLU A 27 24.66 -10.79 0.28
CA GLU A 27 25.39 -9.58 0.62
C GLU A 27 25.24 -9.22 2.09
N LYS A 28 24.04 -9.38 2.65
CA LYS A 28 23.82 -9.09 4.07
C LYS A 28 24.56 -10.06 4.97
N VAL A 29 24.50 -11.36 4.67
CA VAL A 29 25.18 -12.44 5.40
C VAL A 29 26.69 -12.20 5.49
N LYS A 30 27.32 -11.65 4.44
CA LYS A 30 28.75 -11.31 4.46
C LYS A 30 29.12 -10.23 5.48
N THR A 31 28.16 -9.40 5.86
CA THR A 31 28.36 -8.22 6.72
C THR A 31 27.84 -8.40 8.13
N GLU A 32 27.08 -9.46 8.41
CA GLU A 32 26.43 -9.69 9.70
C GLU A 32 26.75 -11.10 10.25
N ASN A 33 26.81 -11.23 11.58
CA ASN A 33 27.03 -12.53 12.23
C ASN A 33 25.70 -13.30 12.34
N LEU A 34 25.59 -14.40 11.60
CA LEU A 34 24.41 -15.27 11.59
C LEU A 34 24.12 -15.93 12.95
N ILE A 35 25.15 -16.19 13.76
CA ILE A 35 24.99 -16.85 15.07
C ILE A 35 24.13 -15.99 16.00
N THR A 36 24.29 -14.67 15.91
CA THR A 36 23.56 -13.71 16.74
C THR A 36 22.27 -13.22 16.09
N ASN A 37 22.11 -13.42 14.78
CA ASN A 37 20.98 -12.91 14.01
C ASN A 37 20.05 -14.04 13.56
N ARG A 38 19.16 -14.43 14.46
CA ARG A 38 18.21 -15.52 14.24
C ARG A 38 17.34 -15.31 12.99
N PHE A 39 16.81 -14.10 12.77
CA PHE A 39 15.99 -13.81 11.59
C PHE A 39 16.77 -14.02 10.29
N LEU A 40 18.01 -13.52 10.21
CA LEU A 40 18.84 -13.70 9.02
C LEU A 40 19.22 -15.17 8.81
N PHE A 41 19.48 -15.90 9.89
CA PHE A 41 19.72 -17.35 9.84
C PHE A 41 18.49 -18.11 9.32
N ASP A 42 17.30 -17.79 9.83
CA ASP A 42 16.05 -18.42 9.41
C ASP A 42 15.76 -18.17 7.92
N LEU A 43 16.02 -16.95 7.42
CA LEU A 43 15.86 -16.61 6.01
C LEU A 43 16.84 -17.36 5.08
N VAL A 44 18.10 -17.55 5.49
CA VAL A 44 19.11 -18.27 4.70
C VAL A 44 18.81 -19.76 4.61
N ASN A 45 18.15 -20.31 5.62
CA ASN A 45 17.78 -21.73 5.65
C ASN A 45 16.56 -22.08 4.79
N ILE A 46 15.87 -21.09 4.21
CA ILE A 46 14.76 -21.35 3.28
C ILE A 46 15.32 -21.90 1.97
N ASN A 47 14.72 -22.98 1.48
CA ASN A 47 14.99 -23.47 0.13
C ASN A 47 14.11 -22.72 -0.90
N TYR A 48 14.60 -21.60 -1.44
CA TYR A 48 13.85 -20.77 -2.41
C TYR A 48 13.54 -21.46 -3.74
N ARG A 49 14.20 -22.59 -4.04
CA ARG A 49 13.92 -23.40 -5.24
C ARG A 49 12.63 -24.20 -5.11
N GLU A 50 12.18 -24.49 -3.89
CA GLU A 50 10.93 -25.23 -3.67
C GLU A 50 9.70 -24.35 -3.89
N ASN A 51 8.63 -24.92 -4.43
CA ASN A 51 7.36 -24.20 -4.60
C ASN A 51 6.75 -23.73 -3.26
N LYS A 52 7.17 -24.34 -2.14
CA LYS A 52 6.65 -24.05 -0.80
C LYS A 52 7.41 -22.95 -0.06
N TYR A 53 8.45 -22.34 -0.65
CA TYR A 53 9.29 -21.34 0.02
C TYR A 53 8.47 -20.16 0.59
N LYS A 54 7.41 -19.72 -0.10
CA LYS A 54 6.53 -18.64 0.36
C LYS A 54 5.85 -18.95 1.69
N ILE A 55 5.53 -20.22 1.95
CA ILE A 55 4.92 -20.64 3.22
C ILE A 55 5.94 -20.51 4.35
N GLN A 56 7.19 -20.92 4.10
CA GLN A 56 8.27 -20.80 5.08
C GLN A 56 8.61 -19.33 5.34
N LEU A 57 8.72 -18.53 4.29
CA LEU A 57 8.96 -17.09 4.36
C LEU A 57 7.84 -16.37 5.09
N GLY A 58 6.58 -16.70 4.77
CA GLY A 58 5.39 -16.18 5.43
C GLY A 58 5.43 -16.41 6.93
N LYS A 59 5.73 -17.64 7.38
CA LYS A 59 5.85 -17.96 8.82
C LYS A 59 6.93 -17.14 9.53
N ILE A 60 8.11 -17.01 8.90
CA ILE A 60 9.21 -16.22 9.47
C ILE A 60 8.80 -14.74 9.61
N LEU A 61 8.03 -14.23 8.65
CA LEU A 61 7.52 -12.87 8.69
C LEU A 61 6.34 -12.70 9.66
N GLU A 62 5.40 -13.65 9.75
CA GLU A 62 4.28 -13.62 10.70
C GLU A 62 4.76 -13.61 12.16
N ASP A 63 5.83 -14.35 12.47
CA ASP A 63 6.46 -14.33 13.80
C ASP A 63 7.08 -12.96 14.14
N THR A 64 7.19 -12.06 13.16
CA THR A 64 7.92 -10.79 13.29
C THR A 64 7.17 -9.54 12.85
N LEU A 65 6.04 -9.66 12.15
CA LEU A 65 5.35 -8.57 11.47
C LEU A 65 3.82 -8.73 11.53
N GLU A 66 3.16 -7.61 11.73
CA GLU A 66 1.70 -7.46 11.72
C GLU A 66 1.12 -7.58 10.29
N GLU A 67 -0.13 -8.04 10.16
CA GLU A 67 -0.83 -8.21 8.88
C GLU A 67 -0.91 -6.89 8.09
N GLU A 68 -1.10 -5.79 8.81
CA GLU A 68 -1.20 -4.42 8.33
C GLU A 68 0.03 -3.99 7.51
N ILE A 69 1.20 -4.55 7.83
CA ILE A 69 2.44 -4.29 7.10
C ILE A 69 2.31 -4.84 5.67
N PHE A 70 1.76 -6.04 5.51
CA PHE A 70 1.55 -6.63 4.18
C PHE A 70 0.55 -5.82 3.36
N ILE A 71 -0.54 -5.37 4.00
CA ILE A 71 -1.55 -4.51 3.36
C ILE A 71 -0.87 -3.23 2.85
N MET A 72 -0.11 -2.54 3.70
CA MET A 72 0.53 -1.27 3.32
C MET A 72 1.54 -1.45 2.16
N TYR A 73 2.29 -2.55 2.14
CA TYR A 73 3.20 -2.85 1.02
C TYR A 73 2.43 -3.09 -0.30
N LYS A 74 1.32 -3.85 -0.25
CA LYS A 74 0.47 -4.06 -1.42
C LYS A 74 -0.17 -2.76 -1.91
N VAL A 75 -0.68 -1.93 -1.00
CA VAL A 75 -1.23 -0.60 -1.32
C VAL A 75 -0.18 0.26 -2.01
N ASN A 76 1.04 0.35 -1.47
CA ASN A 76 2.14 1.10 -2.10
C ASN A 76 2.51 0.52 -3.49
N PHE A 77 2.57 -0.81 -3.62
CA PHE A 77 2.89 -1.47 -4.89
C PHE A 77 1.89 -1.14 -6.00
N TYR A 78 0.59 -1.30 -5.73
CA TYR A 78 -0.44 -1.00 -6.72
C TYR A 78 -0.58 0.51 -6.95
N SER A 79 -0.37 1.35 -5.93
CA SER A 79 -0.30 2.81 -6.10
C SER A 79 0.80 3.20 -7.08
N LYS A 80 1.99 2.59 -6.96
CA LYS A 80 3.08 2.80 -7.90
C LYS A 80 2.70 2.40 -9.33
N LYS A 81 2.02 1.25 -9.49
CA LYS A 81 1.52 0.79 -10.79
C LYS A 81 0.51 1.78 -11.39
N ILE A 82 -0.46 2.26 -10.60
CA ILE A 82 -1.48 3.21 -11.04
C ILE A 82 -0.86 4.55 -11.47
N LYS A 83 0.07 5.09 -10.67
CA LYS A 83 0.76 6.35 -10.98
C LYS A 83 1.39 6.34 -12.38
N ASP A 84 2.18 5.30 -12.65
CA ASP A 84 3.03 5.21 -13.83
C ASP A 84 2.29 4.68 -15.07
N GLU A 85 1.06 4.15 -14.91
CA GLU A 85 0.28 3.52 -15.99
C GLU A 85 -0.52 4.51 -16.82
N ASN A 86 -0.56 4.34 -18.14
CA ASN A 86 -1.35 5.17 -19.06
C ASN A 86 -2.62 4.46 -19.58
N ASN A 87 -2.68 3.13 -19.47
CA ASN A 87 -3.83 2.33 -19.84
C ASN A 87 -4.90 2.34 -18.74
N ILE A 88 -6.04 2.97 -19.03
CA ILE A 88 -7.18 3.10 -18.10
C ILE A 88 -7.66 1.74 -17.57
N LYS A 89 -7.67 0.68 -18.41
CA LYS A 89 -8.10 -0.65 -17.95
C LYS A 89 -7.16 -1.23 -16.90
N GLU A 90 -5.86 -1.06 -17.09
CA GLU A 90 -4.87 -1.50 -16.09
C GLU A 90 -4.91 -0.63 -14.83
N ILE A 91 -5.19 0.68 -14.96
CA ILE A 91 -5.43 1.56 -13.81
C ILE A 91 -6.60 1.03 -12.97
N TYR A 92 -7.75 0.74 -13.58
CA TYR A 92 -8.91 0.22 -12.84
C TYR A 92 -8.63 -1.15 -12.22
N LYS A 93 -7.96 -2.03 -12.94
CA LYS A 93 -7.56 -3.34 -12.41
C LYS A 93 -6.68 -3.20 -11.17
N HIS A 94 -5.68 -2.32 -11.21
CA HIS A 94 -4.81 -2.07 -10.05
C HIS A 94 -5.55 -1.34 -8.92
N PHE A 95 -6.49 -0.44 -9.25
CA PHE A 95 -7.34 0.22 -8.27
C PHE A 95 -8.21 -0.80 -7.52
N ASN A 96 -8.85 -1.73 -8.23
CA ASN A 96 -9.64 -2.79 -7.61
C ASN A 96 -8.77 -3.66 -6.70
N ASN A 97 -7.55 -4.01 -7.13
CA ASN A 97 -6.61 -4.74 -6.29
C ASN A 97 -6.20 -3.97 -5.02
N VAL A 98 -6.26 -2.63 -4.99
CA VAL A 98 -6.08 -1.86 -3.74
C VAL A 98 -7.34 -1.92 -2.90
N PHE A 99 -8.48 -1.67 -3.52
CA PHE A 99 -9.78 -1.59 -2.87
C PHE A 99 -10.15 -2.88 -2.14
N GLU A 100 -9.86 -4.03 -2.75
CA GLU A 100 -10.10 -5.37 -2.19
C GLU A 100 -9.20 -5.73 -0.99
N LEU A 101 -8.16 -4.92 -0.69
CA LEU A 101 -7.29 -5.16 0.47
C LEU A 101 -7.90 -4.66 1.78
N PHE A 102 -8.89 -3.79 1.72
CA PHE A 102 -9.44 -3.16 2.90
C PHE A 102 -10.66 -3.95 3.37
N GLU A 103 -10.55 -4.56 4.55
CA GLU A 103 -11.67 -5.18 5.23
C GLU A 103 -12.56 -4.09 5.84
N TYR A 104 -13.88 -4.21 5.67
CA TYR A 104 -14.86 -3.19 6.07
C TYR A 104 -14.92 -2.95 7.59
N ASP A 105 -14.51 -3.94 8.37
CA ASP A 105 -14.48 -3.91 9.83
C ASP A 105 -13.20 -3.31 10.43
N LYS A 106 -12.20 -3.02 9.60
CA LYS A 106 -10.94 -2.38 10.04
C LYS A 106 -10.95 -0.88 9.75
N GLU A 107 -10.67 -0.07 10.78
CA GLU A 107 -10.67 1.39 10.71
C GLU A 107 -9.37 1.95 10.10
N TYR A 108 -9.16 1.74 8.80
CA TYR A 108 -8.04 2.36 8.09
C TYR A 108 -8.44 3.72 7.53
N SER A 109 -7.80 4.80 7.97
CA SER A 109 -8.14 6.14 7.45
C SER A 109 -7.82 6.28 5.96
N LEU A 110 -6.74 5.64 5.48
CA LEU A 110 -6.36 5.66 4.06
C LEU A 110 -7.41 5.01 3.14
N MET A 111 -8.13 4.00 3.65
CA MET A 111 -9.22 3.34 2.92
C MET A 111 -10.30 4.34 2.49
N TRP A 112 -10.58 5.37 3.30
CA TRP A 112 -11.58 6.40 2.96
C TRP A 112 -11.21 7.20 1.71
N ASP A 113 -9.93 7.48 1.47
CA ASP A 113 -9.49 8.18 0.26
C ASP A 113 -9.77 7.32 -0.99
N TYR A 114 -9.58 6.00 -0.90
CA TYR A 114 -9.91 5.08 -1.99
C TYR A 114 -11.43 4.89 -2.15
N TYR A 115 -12.21 4.87 -1.07
CA TYR A 115 -13.68 4.86 -1.16
C TYR A 115 -14.22 6.07 -1.90
N GLN A 116 -13.70 7.26 -1.62
CA GLN A 116 -14.12 8.47 -2.34
C GLN A 116 -13.84 8.39 -3.84
N ILE A 117 -12.71 7.81 -4.24
CA ILE A 117 -12.44 7.54 -5.66
C ILE A 117 -13.42 6.52 -6.23
N ASN A 118 -13.70 5.43 -5.51
CA ASN A 118 -14.63 4.40 -5.95
C ASN A 118 -16.05 4.95 -6.19
N GLU A 119 -16.54 5.79 -5.27
CA GLU A 119 -17.82 6.49 -5.45
C GLU A 119 -17.82 7.34 -6.72
N ARG A 120 -16.76 8.12 -6.95
CA ARG A 120 -16.62 8.95 -8.16
C ARG A 120 -16.54 8.12 -9.43
N ILE A 121 -15.93 6.93 -9.39
CA ILE A 121 -15.94 5.98 -10.51
C ILE A 121 -17.38 5.55 -10.84
N GLY A 122 -18.19 5.23 -9.83
CA GLY A 122 -19.61 4.94 -10.04
C GLY A 122 -20.40 6.10 -10.68
N LEU A 123 -20.04 7.34 -10.36
CA LEU A 123 -20.67 8.53 -10.97
C LEU A 123 -20.32 8.73 -12.46
N ILE A 124 -19.23 8.13 -12.95
CA ILE A 124 -18.89 8.15 -14.38
C ILE A 124 -19.96 7.41 -15.19
N GLU A 125 -20.44 6.27 -14.69
CA GLU A 125 -21.44 5.43 -15.40
C GLU A 125 -22.75 6.19 -15.64
N ILE A 126 -23.14 7.05 -14.69
CA ILE A 126 -24.33 7.90 -14.80
C ILE A 126 -24.04 9.30 -15.37
N LYS A 127 -22.82 9.53 -15.90
CA LYS A 127 -22.37 10.77 -16.56
C LYS A 127 -22.37 12.02 -15.67
N TYR A 128 -22.25 11.86 -14.36
CA TYR A 128 -22.11 12.96 -13.40
C TYR A 128 -20.64 13.34 -13.13
N GLU A 129 -19.69 12.50 -13.56
CA GLU A 129 -18.25 12.73 -13.44
C GLU A 129 -17.52 12.50 -14.77
N ILE A 130 -16.36 13.15 -14.92
CA ILE A 130 -15.50 13.00 -16.10
C ILE A 130 -14.37 12.03 -15.76
N GLU A 131 -14.31 10.87 -16.44
CA GLU A 131 -13.30 9.81 -16.20
C GLU A 131 -11.87 10.36 -16.10
N LYS A 132 -11.49 11.24 -17.03
CA LYS A 132 -10.17 11.86 -17.03
C LYS A 132 -9.84 12.57 -15.70
N ASN A 133 -10.80 13.24 -15.08
CA ASN A 133 -10.58 13.96 -13.83
C ASN A 133 -10.43 12.98 -12.66
N VAL A 134 -11.29 11.96 -12.60
CA VAL A 134 -11.23 10.92 -11.57
C VAL A 134 -9.90 10.16 -11.64
N ILE A 135 -9.44 9.81 -12.84
CA ILE A 135 -8.14 9.15 -13.04
C ILE A 135 -6.97 10.06 -12.63
N ILE A 136 -7.03 11.36 -12.94
CA ILE A 136 -6.00 12.32 -12.48
C ILE A 136 -5.94 12.37 -10.95
N ASP A 137 -7.09 12.42 -10.28
CA ASP A 137 -7.12 12.50 -8.82
C ASP A 137 -6.71 11.19 -8.15
N LEU A 138 -7.10 10.04 -8.72
CA LEU A 138 -6.60 8.73 -8.32
C LEU A 138 -5.06 8.66 -8.42
N LYS A 139 -4.48 9.13 -9.54
CA LYS A 139 -3.03 9.17 -9.69
C LYS A 139 -2.37 10.07 -8.63
N LYS A 140 -2.93 11.27 -8.37
CA LYS A 140 -2.42 12.14 -7.30
C LYS A 140 -2.47 11.48 -5.92
N LEU A 141 -3.54 10.74 -5.61
CA LEU A 141 -3.64 9.96 -4.38
C LEU A 141 -2.50 8.94 -4.30
N CYS A 142 -2.33 8.16 -5.36
CA CYS A 142 -1.28 7.15 -5.46
C CYS A 142 0.13 7.74 -5.35
N ASP A 143 0.38 8.90 -5.96
CA ASP A 143 1.63 9.64 -5.84
C ASP A 143 1.94 10.00 -4.40
N ARG A 144 0.94 10.51 -3.67
CA ARG A 144 1.07 10.87 -2.25
C ARG A 144 1.33 9.65 -1.38
N VAL A 145 0.61 8.56 -1.61
CA VAL A 145 0.84 7.28 -0.90
C VAL A 145 2.28 6.83 -1.09
N CYS A 146 2.77 6.76 -2.33
CA CYS A 146 4.15 6.38 -2.61
C CYS A 146 5.16 7.35 -1.98
N PHE A 147 4.87 8.65 -2.00
CA PHE A 147 5.75 9.65 -1.42
C PHE A 147 5.88 9.52 0.10
N GLU A 148 4.76 9.42 0.81
CA GLU A 148 4.79 9.26 2.28
C GLU A 148 5.37 7.90 2.68
N PHE A 149 5.02 6.81 1.97
CA PHE A 149 5.60 5.49 2.22
C PHE A 149 7.14 5.49 2.10
N ASN A 150 7.69 6.21 1.12
CA ASN A 150 9.15 6.28 0.90
C ASN A 150 9.88 7.18 1.91
N LYS A 151 9.19 8.11 2.59
CA LYS A 151 9.78 8.92 3.66
C LYS A 151 9.96 8.15 4.95
N ILE A 152 9.10 7.16 5.19
CA ILE A 152 9.06 6.41 6.43
C ILE A 152 10.15 5.34 6.40
N SER A 153 11.07 5.39 7.36
CA SER A 153 12.23 4.50 7.42
C SER A 153 12.00 3.21 8.18
N ARG A 154 11.04 3.18 9.12
CA ARG A 154 10.71 2.00 9.93
C ARG A 154 9.48 1.31 9.38
N ILE A 155 9.50 -0.01 9.28
CA ILE A 155 8.39 -0.79 8.74
C ILE A 155 7.14 -0.63 9.61
N GLU A 156 7.29 -0.60 10.93
CA GLU A 156 6.17 -0.45 11.85
C GLU A 156 5.49 0.92 11.70
N ASP A 157 6.28 1.97 11.41
CA ASP A 157 5.73 3.31 11.19
C ASP A 157 4.99 3.42 9.84
N LYS A 158 5.21 2.50 8.88
CA LYS A 158 4.45 2.47 7.62
C LYS A 158 3.00 2.05 7.87
N VAL A 159 2.73 1.27 8.91
CA VAL A 159 1.35 0.93 9.31
C VAL A 159 0.57 2.16 9.74
N LYS A 160 1.23 3.15 10.35
CA LYS A 160 0.56 4.41 10.72
C LYS A 160 0.00 5.14 9.51
N LEU A 161 0.63 5.04 8.34
CA LEU A 161 0.09 5.61 7.10
C LEU A 161 -1.25 4.97 6.71
N LEU A 162 -1.40 3.66 6.94
CA LEU A 162 -2.64 2.93 6.70
C LEU A 162 -3.75 3.37 7.68
N VAL A 163 -3.42 3.44 8.97
CA VAL A 163 -4.36 3.72 10.07
C VAL A 163 -4.74 5.21 10.14
N GLU A 164 -3.76 6.11 10.13
CA GLU A 164 -3.94 7.56 10.27
C GLU A 164 -4.26 8.24 8.93
N GLY A 165 -3.94 7.60 7.82
CA GLY A 165 -4.16 8.12 6.47
C GLY A 165 -3.10 9.15 6.06
N LEU A 166 -3.35 9.83 4.95
CA LEU A 166 -2.45 10.88 4.48
C LEU A 166 -2.68 12.16 5.29
N SER A 167 -1.66 12.61 6.03
CA SER A 167 -1.70 13.92 6.69
C SER A 167 -2.13 15.02 5.71
N GLU A 168 -2.97 15.95 6.18
CA GLU A 168 -3.39 17.13 5.41
C GLU A 168 -2.17 18.05 5.22
N SER A 169 -1.31 17.74 4.25
CA SER A 169 -0.47 18.77 3.64
C SER A 169 -1.41 19.85 3.09
N LYS A 170 -1.03 21.13 3.21
CA LYS A 170 -1.85 22.31 2.85
C LYS A 170 -2.41 22.33 1.42
N ASP A 171 -2.11 21.32 0.60
CA ASP A 171 -2.63 21.09 -0.74
C ASP A 171 -3.96 20.30 -0.77
N VAL A 172 -4.50 19.84 0.37
CA VAL A 172 -5.80 19.14 0.45
C VAL A 172 -7.01 20.09 0.30
N SER A 173 -6.80 21.35 -0.12
CA SER A 173 -7.89 22.20 -0.59
C SER A 173 -8.57 21.66 -1.86
N PHE A 174 -7.99 20.68 -2.57
CA PHE A 174 -8.55 20.18 -3.84
C PHE A 174 -9.79 19.29 -3.73
N LEU A 175 -9.87 18.36 -2.76
CA LEU A 175 -11.06 17.49 -2.60
C LEU A 175 -12.24 18.27 -1.98
N ASN A 176 -11.96 19.25 -1.12
CA ASN A 176 -13.00 20.08 -0.50
C ASN A 176 -13.52 21.19 -1.42
N ASN A 177 -12.76 21.64 -2.44
CA ASN A 177 -13.15 22.79 -3.26
C ASN A 177 -13.96 22.44 -4.52
N GLN A 178 -13.88 21.23 -5.08
CA GLN A 178 -14.76 20.87 -6.22
C GLN A 178 -16.19 20.52 -5.80
N ILE A 179 -16.38 20.10 -4.54
CA ILE A 179 -17.70 19.89 -3.93
C ILE A 179 -18.39 21.23 -3.58
N GLN A 180 -17.67 22.35 -3.56
CA GLN A 180 -18.26 23.66 -3.22
C GLN A 180 -19.01 24.34 -4.37
N THR A 181 -18.94 23.84 -5.60
CA THR A 181 -19.65 24.44 -6.74
C THR A 181 -21.01 23.82 -7.07
N ASN A 182 -21.49 22.86 -6.28
CA ASN A 182 -22.92 22.50 -6.19
C ASN A 182 -23.18 21.99 -4.77
N GLU A 183 -24.02 22.69 -4.01
CA GLU A 183 -24.27 22.53 -2.57
C GLU A 183 -24.56 21.08 -2.10
N ILE A 184 -23.52 20.32 -1.76
CA ILE A 184 -23.58 19.35 -0.64
C ILE A 184 -22.20 19.37 0.01
N LYS A 185 -22.04 20.09 1.13
CA LYS A 185 -20.87 19.88 2.01
C LYS A 185 -20.89 18.42 2.46
N LEU A 186 -20.19 17.54 1.75
CA LEU A 186 -19.87 16.19 2.21
C LEU A 186 -18.92 16.32 3.42
N LYS A 187 -19.50 16.66 4.58
CA LYS A 187 -18.91 16.29 5.86
C LYS A 187 -18.66 14.80 5.76
N LYS A 188 -17.42 14.36 6.06
CA LYS A 188 -17.09 12.94 6.12
C LYS A 188 -18.17 12.26 6.97
N TRP A 189 -18.83 11.23 6.43
CA TRP A 189 -20.09 10.71 6.99
C TRP A 189 -19.97 10.29 8.47
N TYR A 190 -18.78 9.88 8.93
CA TYR A 190 -18.50 9.54 10.32
C TYR A 190 -18.66 10.73 11.30
N GLN A 191 -18.63 11.98 10.83
CA GLN A 191 -18.91 13.15 11.67
C GLN A 191 -20.38 13.26 12.07
N PHE A 192 -21.28 12.54 11.39
CA PHE A 192 -22.70 12.51 11.74
C PHE A 192 -23.04 11.53 12.88
N TRP A 193 -22.10 10.63 13.24
CA TRP A 193 -22.33 9.60 14.27
C TRP A 193 -21.80 9.99 15.65
N LYS A 194 -21.20 11.18 15.80
CA LYS A 194 -20.80 11.76 17.09
C LYS A 194 -21.89 12.65 17.68
N TYR A 195 -23.11 12.15 17.88
CA TYR A 195 -24.10 12.74 18.81
C TYR A 195 -25.09 11.67 19.28
#